data_AF-A0A7C3QLT4-F1
#
_entry.id   AF-A0A7C3QLT4-F1
#
_cell.length_a   1.000
_cell.length_b   1.000
_cell.length_c   1.000
_cell.angle_alpha   90.00
_cell.angle_beta   90.00
_cell.angle_gamma   90.00
#
_symmetry.space_group_name_H-M   'P 1'
#
loop_
_entity.id
_entity.type
_entity.pdbx_description
1 polymer ?
#
loop_
_entity_poly.entity_id
_entity_poly.type
_entity_poly.pdbx_seq_one_letter_code
_entity_poly.pdbx_strand_id
1 'polypeptide(L)'
;MSKQELVQRYLDGQISRRAFLRRLVASGVTLGAAVAYADLLRGVPAAAVGGDFYILVADYSFTPALAKLTAPGTDVQWHNSTTSTWSHNATDTTGLGYFSSGPIAPGSNYSRRFIAAGTYTYVCTQIHPIAMTGKIRVPVKTSPSSGDLGTTFTIKWASREAPTNYAYDVQRKRPGQASFHDWKVGVTEKQTDFTPSQTGTFAFRARLRKISDGEKSGYSKPKTIEVT
;
A
#
# COMPACT_ATOMS: atom_id res chain seq x y z
N MET A 1 -25.41 10.00 -21.00
CA MET A 1 -24.13 10.67 -20.72
C MET A 1 -23.19 9.65 -20.13
N SER A 2 -22.06 9.41 -20.79
CA SER A 2 -21.04 8.47 -20.33
C SER A 2 -20.27 9.05 -19.13
N LYS A 3 -19.58 8.19 -18.36
CA LYS A 3 -18.72 8.65 -17.25
C LYS A 3 -17.56 9.52 -17.76
N GLN A 4 -17.04 9.23 -18.96
CA GLN A 4 -15.97 10.01 -19.60
C GLN A 4 -16.45 11.42 -20.01
N GLU A 5 -17.64 11.54 -20.60
CA GLU A 5 -18.23 12.85 -20.91
C GLU A 5 -18.48 13.67 -19.64
N LEU A 6 -18.96 13.03 -18.57
CA LEU A 6 -19.19 13.69 -17.29
C LEU A 6 -17.90 14.26 -16.69
N VAL A 7 -16.79 13.54 -16.84
CA VAL A 7 -15.44 13.94 -16.40
C VAL A 7 -14.94 15.12 -17.22
N GLN A 8 -15.01 15.02 -18.55
CA GLN A 8 -14.52 16.08 -19.42
C GLN A 8 -15.25 17.40 -19.17
N ARG A 9 -16.59 17.35 -19.03
CA ARG A 9 -17.39 18.54 -18.68
C ARG A 9 -17.01 19.16 -17.34
N TYR A 10 -16.60 18.35 -16.38
CA TYR A 10 -16.13 18.84 -15.08
C TYR A 10 -14.75 19.49 -15.19
N LEU A 11 -13.83 18.88 -15.96
CA LEU A 11 -12.49 19.43 -16.24
C LEU A 11 -12.57 20.74 -17.02
N ASP A 12 -13.46 20.83 -18.00
CA ASP A 12 -13.68 22.03 -18.83
C ASP A 12 -14.44 23.14 -18.10
N GLY A 13 -14.74 22.98 -16.80
CA GLY A 13 -15.48 23.96 -16.00
C GLY A 13 -16.97 24.10 -16.34
N GLN A 14 -17.50 23.28 -17.24
CA GLN A 14 -18.88 23.34 -17.71
C GLN A 14 -19.90 22.85 -16.68
N ILE A 15 -19.47 22.12 -15.65
CA ILE A 15 -20.32 21.69 -14.53
C ILE A 15 -19.60 21.88 -13.19
N SER A 16 -20.35 22.30 -12.17
CA SER A 16 -19.80 22.48 -10.82
C SER A 16 -19.44 21.14 -10.16
N ARG A 17 -18.50 21.15 -9.20
CA ARG A 17 -18.15 19.95 -8.40
C ARG A 17 -19.37 19.29 -7.77
N ARG A 18 -20.30 20.09 -7.24
CA ARG A 18 -21.55 19.58 -6.66
C ARG A 18 -22.38 18.82 -7.70
N ALA A 19 -22.46 19.32 -8.93
CA ALA A 19 -23.16 18.66 -10.02
C ALA A 19 -22.44 17.39 -10.48
N PHE A 20 -21.11 17.43 -10.55
CA PHE A 20 -20.27 16.27 -10.87
C PHE A 20 -20.43 15.14 -9.85
N LEU A 21 -20.33 15.44 -8.55
CA LEU A 21 -20.50 14.49 -7.45
C LEU A 21 -21.88 13.84 -7.46
N ARG A 22 -22.96 14.64 -7.61
CA ARG A 22 -24.32 14.13 -7.66
C ARG A 22 -24.53 13.17 -8.83
N ARG A 23 -23.94 13.46 -9.99
CA ARG A 23 -24.06 12.62 -11.19
C ARG A 23 -23.26 11.32 -11.06
N LEU A 24 -22.11 11.35 -10.40
CA LEU A 24 -21.38 10.12 -10.06
C LEU A 24 -22.16 9.24 -9.08
N VAL A 25 -22.71 9.84 -8.03
CA VAL A 25 -23.52 9.11 -7.03
C VAL A 25 -24.78 8.51 -7.66
N ALA A 26 -25.48 9.27 -8.50
CA ALA A 26 -26.62 8.77 -9.27
C ALA A 26 -26.24 7.63 -10.24
N SER A 27 -24.96 7.52 -10.63
CA SER A 27 -24.43 6.43 -11.46
C SER A 27 -23.91 5.22 -10.65
N GLY A 28 -24.18 5.17 -9.34
CA GLY A 28 -23.79 4.06 -8.46
C GLY A 28 -22.39 4.18 -7.84
N VAL A 29 -21.71 5.31 -7.98
CA VAL A 29 -20.42 5.56 -7.30
C VAL A 29 -20.70 6.01 -5.87
N THR A 30 -20.00 5.47 -4.87
CA THR A 30 -20.18 5.93 -3.49
C THR A 30 -19.78 7.40 -3.36
N LEU A 31 -20.39 8.14 -2.43
CA LEU A 31 -20.09 9.56 -2.23
C LEU A 31 -18.59 9.79 -1.95
N GLY A 32 -17.96 8.92 -1.14
CA GLY A 32 -16.52 8.99 -0.88
C GLY A 32 -15.66 8.78 -2.12
N ALA A 33 -16.01 7.81 -2.97
CA ALA A 33 -15.31 7.58 -4.24
C ALA A 33 -15.54 8.73 -5.23
N ALA A 34 -16.72 9.32 -5.26
CA ALA A 34 -17.04 10.47 -6.11
C ALA A 34 -16.24 11.71 -5.67
N VAL A 35 -16.14 11.96 -4.37
CA VAL A 35 -15.33 13.05 -3.78
C VAL A 35 -13.86 12.86 -4.12
N ALA A 36 -13.32 11.65 -3.91
CA ALA A 36 -11.95 11.36 -4.25
C ALA A 36 -11.65 11.52 -5.74
N TYR A 37 -12.59 11.09 -6.60
CA TYR A 37 -12.47 11.24 -8.04
C TYR A 37 -12.52 12.71 -8.48
N ALA A 38 -13.39 13.53 -7.88
CA ALA A 38 -13.48 14.95 -8.15
C ALA A 38 -12.24 15.73 -7.69
N ASP A 39 -11.59 15.28 -6.62
CA ASP A 39 -10.38 15.88 -6.07
C ASP A 39 -9.14 15.48 -6.90
N LEU A 40 -9.07 14.23 -7.37
CA LEU A 40 -8.04 13.77 -8.33
C LEU A 40 -8.07 14.56 -9.66
N LEU A 41 -9.27 14.83 -10.17
CA LEU A 41 -9.47 15.51 -11.46
C LEU A 41 -9.16 17.01 -11.42
N ARG A 42 -9.15 17.64 -10.24
CA ARG A 42 -8.89 19.09 -10.12
C ARG A 42 -7.43 19.49 -10.32
N GLY A 43 -6.55 18.54 -10.60
CA GLY A 43 -5.13 18.78 -10.61
C GLY A 43 -4.66 18.95 -9.17
N VAL A 44 -4.08 17.90 -8.62
CA VAL A 44 -3.18 18.04 -7.48
C VAL A 44 -2.09 19.03 -7.94
N PRO A 45 -1.79 20.13 -7.22
CA PRO A 45 -0.69 21.01 -7.61
C PRO A 45 0.55 20.17 -7.83
N ALA A 46 1.24 20.38 -8.95
CA ALA A 46 2.39 19.57 -9.39
C ALA A 46 3.51 19.40 -8.34
N ALA A 47 3.46 20.16 -7.24
CA ALA A 47 4.29 20.02 -6.05
C ALA A 47 3.95 18.81 -5.15
N ALA A 48 2.86 18.06 -5.41
CA ALA A 48 2.46 16.90 -4.59
C ALA A 48 2.79 15.53 -5.22
N VAL A 49 3.58 15.46 -6.28
CA VAL A 49 4.02 14.17 -6.87
C VAL A 49 5.29 13.63 -6.18
N GLY A 50 5.25 13.53 -4.86
CA GLY A 50 6.38 13.00 -4.07
C GLY A 50 6.31 11.48 -3.84
N GLY A 51 5.16 10.84 -4.09
CA GLY A 51 4.98 9.40 -3.84
C GLY A 51 4.33 8.66 -5.01
N ASP A 52 4.77 7.41 -5.24
CA ASP A 52 4.26 6.56 -6.32
C ASP A 52 2.82 6.03 -6.06
N PHE A 53 2.32 6.17 -4.82
CA PHE A 53 0.95 5.79 -4.45
C PHE A 53 0.27 6.88 -3.62
N TYR A 54 -0.93 7.29 -4.04
CA TYR A 54 -1.68 8.38 -3.41
C TYR A 54 -2.85 7.87 -2.57
N ILE A 55 -2.99 8.43 -1.37
CA ILE A 55 -4.13 8.22 -0.47
C ILE A 55 -4.73 9.59 -0.17
N LEU A 56 -5.96 9.79 -0.62
CA LEU A 56 -6.73 10.95 -0.20
C LEU A 56 -7.20 10.74 1.24
N VAL A 57 -6.90 11.70 2.07
CA VAL A 57 -7.44 11.85 3.41
C VAL A 57 -8.53 12.90 3.33
N ALA A 58 -9.72 12.52 3.76
CA ALA A 58 -10.85 13.40 3.90
C ALA A 58 -11.52 13.12 5.25
N ASP A 59 -12.45 13.97 5.65
CA ASP A 59 -13.15 13.81 6.92
C ASP A 59 -13.75 12.40 7.03
N TYR A 60 -13.29 11.68 8.06
CA TYR A 60 -13.69 10.30 8.38
C TYR A 60 -13.30 9.22 7.35
N SER A 61 -12.40 9.49 6.40
CA SER A 61 -12.02 8.48 5.39
C SER A 61 -10.59 8.56 4.86
N PHE A 62 -10.01 7.38 4.63
CA PHE A 62 -8.85 7.17 3.77
C PHE A 62 -9.33 6.57 2.46
N THR A 63 -8.94 7.16 1.33
CA THR A 63 -9.29 6.65 0.00
C THR A 63 -8.04 6.46 -0.86
N PRO A 64 -7.67 5.20 -1.18
CA PRO A 64 -8.28 3.96 -0.72
C PRO A 64 -7.90 3.64 0.74
N ALA A 65 -8.82 3.01 1.49
CA ALA A 65 -8.53 2.50 2.84
C ALA A 65 -7.55 1.30 2.80
N LEU A 66 -7.52 0.56 1.69
CA LEU A 66 -6.55 -0.50 1.43
C LEU A 66 -5.67 -0.12 0.24
N ALA A 67 -4.45 0.34 0.50
CA ALA A 67 -3.44 0.55 -0.52
C ALA A 67 -2.76 -0.78 -0.87
N LYS A 68 -2.74 -1.13 -2.15
CA LYS A 68 -2.06 -2.32 -2.68
C LYS A 68 -0.89 -1.86 -3.54
N LEU A 69 0.30 -1.84 -2.97
CA LEU A 69 1.51 -1.42 -3.68
C LEU A 69 1.96 -2.52 -4.66
N THR A 70 2.74 -2.14 -5.66
CA THR A 70 3.21 -3.06 -6.72
C THR A 70 4.60 -3.63 -6.45
N ALA A 71 5.38 -3.03 -5.55
CA ALA A 71 6.70 -3.46 -5.13
C ALA A 71 7.10 -2.88 -3.76
N PRO A 72 8.11 -3.45 -3.08
CA PRO A 72 8.83 -2.78 -2.01
C PRO A 72 9.61 -1.57 -2.55
N GLY A 73 9.77 -0.55 -1.72
CA GLY A 73 10.35 0.73 -2.12
C GLY A 73 9.35 1.61 -2.88
N THR A 74 8.07 1.52 -2.57
CA THR A 74 7.08 2.48 -3.07
C THR A 74 6.88 3.59 -2.04
N ASP A 75 6.87 4.83 -2.50
CA ASP A 75 6.47 5.98 -1.69
C ASP A 75 4.95 6.10 -1.65
N VAL A 76 4.38 6.16 -0.45
CA VAL A 76 2.96 6.39 -0.22
C VAL A 76 2.78 7.80 0.30
N GLN A 77 1.95 8.59 -0.37
CA GLN A 77 1.58 9.93 0.06
C GLN A 77 0.16 9.95 0.58
N TRP A 78 -0.02 10.53 1.77
CA TRP A 78 -1.30 10.93 2.31
C TRP A 78 -1.48 12.43 2.08
N HIS A 79 -2.54 12.80 1.37
CA HIS A 79 -2.92 14.19 1.17
C HIS A 79 -4.21 14.48 1.92
N ASN A 80 -4.19 15.44 2.83
CA ASN A 80 -5.43 15.91 3.45
C ASN A 80 -6.13 16.89 2.51
N SER A 81 -7.36 16.58 2.10
CA SER A 81 -8.14 17.40 1.16
C SER A 81 -8.20 18.85 1.63
N THR A 82 -8.09 19.80 0.70
CA THR A 82 -8.33 21.22 1.00
C THR A 82 -9.74 21.51 1.50
N THR A 83 -10.68 20.57 1.29
CA THR A 83 -12.06 20.68 1.77
C THR A 83 -12.31 20.02 3.13
N SER A 84 -11.29 19.40 3.72
CA SER A 84 -11.42 18.81 5.06
C SER A 84 -11.54 19.88 6.14
N THR A 85 -12.37 19.60 7.14
CA THR A 85 -12.60 20.50 8.27
C THR A 85 -11.62 20.27 9.43
N TRP A 86 -10.98 19.09 9.46
CA TRP A 86 -9.98 18.73 10.48
C TRP A 86 -8.60 18.49 9.87
N SER A 87 -7.58 18.66 10.71
CA SER A 87 -6.30 17.99 10.46
C SER A 87 -6.50 16.48 10.66
N HIS A 88 -5.75 15.68 9.92
CA HIS A 88 -5.78 14.22 10.03
C HIS A 88 -4.38 13.66 10.22
N ASN A 89 -4.23 12.42 10.66
CA ASN A 89 -2.92 11.77 10.75
C ASN A 89 -2.97 10.34 10.19
N ALA A 90 -1.79 9.78 9.95
CA ALA A 90 -1.60 8.38 9.59
C ALA A 90 -0.51 7.81 10.50
N THR A 91 -0.93 6.99 11.47
CA THR A 91 -0.06 6.45 12.52
C THR A 91 -0.05 4.93 12.48
N ASP A 92 1.15 4.34 12.43
CA ASP A 92 1.36 2.88 12.47
C ASP A 92 0.69 2.25 13.70
N THR A 93 0.02 1.13 13.48
CA THR A 93 -0.60 0.32 14.55
C THR A 93 -0.07 -1.11 14.59
N THR A 94 1.03 -1.39 13.88
CA THR A 94 1.67 -2.73 13.90
C THR A 94 2.55 -2.97 15.12
N GLY A 95 2.78 -1.97 15.97
CA GLY A 95 3.73 -2.02 17.08
C GLY A 95 5.17 -1.70 16.66
N LEU A 96 5.46 -1.65 15.35
CA LEU A 96 6.80 -1.36 14.83
C LEU A 96 7.25 0.09 15.10
N GLY A 97 6.31 0.99 15.37
CA GLY A 97 6.56 2.43 15.36
C GLY A 97 7.06 2.89 13.99
N TYR A 98 6.65 2.18 12.93
CA TYR A 98 7.31 2.29 11.63
C TYR A 98 7.11 3.70 11.07
N PHE A 99 5.94 4.31 11.22
CA PHE A 99 5.68 5.69 10.81
C PHE A 99 4.62 6.36 11.69
N SER A 100 4.74 7.68 11.80
CA SER A 100 3.75 8.58 12.39
C SER A 100 3.84 9.91 11.64
N SER A 101 2.75 10.36 11.04
CA SER A 101 2.76 11.60 10.27
C SER A 101 2.73 12.86 11.12
N GLY A 102 2.27 12.75 12.38
CA GLY A 102 1.71 13.89 13.09
C GLY A 102 0.47 14.47 12.37
N PRO A 103 -0.07 15.61 12.83
CA PRO A 103 -1.18 16.27 12.16
C PRO A 103 -0.81 16.74 10.75
N ILE A 104 -1.62 16.35 9.77
CA ILE A 104 -1.59 16.78 8.37
C ILE A 104 -2.73 17.80 8.22
N ALA A 105 -2.39 19.07 8.10
CA ALA A 105 -3.38 20.14 7.90
C ALA A 105 -4.10 19.99 6.55
N PRO A 106 -5.34 20.49 6.40
CA PRO A 106 -6.02 20.55 5.10
C PRO A 106 -5.13 21.16 4.02
N GLY A 107 -5.07 20.53 2.85
CA GLY A 107 -4.20 20.87 1.73
C GLY A 107 -2.75 20.41 1.85
N SER A 108 -2.33 19.84 2.99
CA SER A 108 -0.96 19.39 3.23
C SER A 108 -0.76 17.90 2.94
N ASN A 109 0.51 17.49 2.87
CA ASN A 109 0.91 16.12 2.52
C ASN A 109 1.84 15.53 3.56
N TYR A 110 1.77 14.21 3.71
CA TYR A 110 2.79 13.38 4.38
C TYR A 110 3.18 12.24 3.44
N SER A 111 4.47 11.93 3.33
CA SER A 111 4.94 10.81 2.51
C SER A 111 5.77 9.82 3.32
N ARG A 112 5.63 8.54 3.02
CA ARG A 112 6.44 7.47 3.60
C ARG A 112 6.79 6.40 2.58
N ARG A 113 8.09 6.08 2.51
CA ARG A 113 8.60 4.94 1.75
C ARG A 113 8.41 3.62 2.51
N PHE A 114 7.76 2.66 1.85
CA PHE A 114 7.59 1.31 2.37
C PHE A 114 8.62 0.37 1.75
N ILE A 115 9.72 0.13 2.47
CA ILE A 115 10.87 -0.60 1.93
C ILE A 115 10.71 -2.11 1.92
N ALA A 116 9.76 -2.66 2.66
CA ALA A 116 9.66 -4.10 2.91
C ALA A 116 8.25 -4.63 2.65
N ALA A 117 8.20 -5.82 2.05
CA ALA A 117 7.00 -6.61 1.88
C ALA A 117 6.36 -6.89 3.25
N GLY A 118 5.04 -6.75 3.31
CA GLY A 118 4.30 -6.84 4.56
C GLY A 118 2.90 -6.27 4.44
N THR A 119 2.14 -6.38 5.53
CA THR A 119 0.88 -5.68 5.74
C THR A 119 1.02 -4.75 6.93
N TYR A 120 0.88 -3.45 6.68
CA TYR A 120 1.01 -2.39 7.68
C TYR A 120 -0.37 -1.79 7.96
N THR A 121 -0.85 -1.89 9.19
CA THR A 121 -2.09 -1.27 9.63
C THR A 121 -1.79 0.11 10.19
N TYR A 122 -2.71 1.06 9.99
CA TYR A 122 -2.58 2.41 10.51
C TYR A 122 -3.94 3.02 10.83
N VAL A 123 -3.91 4.11 11.58
CA VAL A 123 -5.11 4.79 12.07
C VAL A 123 -4.96 6.31 11.97
N CYS A 124 -6.10 7.00 11.82
CA CYS A 124 -6.25 8.40 12.24
C CYS A 124 -6.99 8.43 13.58
N THR A 125 -6.34 8.91 14.63
CA THR A 125 -6.94 9.12 15.95
C THR A 125 -6.65 10.53 16.46
N GLN A 126 -7.43 10.97 17.45
CA GLN A 126 -7.22 12.18 18.27
C GLN A 126 -7.63 13.53 17.67
N ILE A 127 -8.15 13.59 16.44
CA ILE A 127 -8.49 14.87 15.80
C ILE A 127 -9.98 14.95 15.34
N HIS A 128 -10.73 13.85 15.43
CA HIS A 128 -12.16 13.78 15.11
C HIS A 128 -12.84 12.63 15.89
N PRO A 129 -14.18 12.62 16.04
CA PRO A 129 -14.90 11.70 16.94
C PRO A 129 -14.87 10.22 16.53
N ILE A 130 -14.55 9.89 15.28
CA ILE A 130 -14.61 8.51 14.74
C ILE A 130 -13.24 8.09 14.22
N ALA A 131 -12.64 7.02 14.74
CA ALA A 131 -11.35 6.55 14.23
C ALA A 131 -11.42 6.12 12.75
N MET A 132 -10.45 6.55 11.95
CA MET A 132 -10.27 6.08 10.57
C MET A 132 -9.21 4.99 10.56
N THR A 133 -9.42 3.91 9.83
CA THR A 133 -8.42 2.83 9.71
C THR A 133 -8.01 2.62 8.27
N GLY A 134 -6.74 2.28 8.07
CA GLY A 134 -6.21 1.93 6.76
C GLY A 134 -5.18 0.82 6.82
N LYS A 135 -4.89 0.25 5.65
CA LYS A 135 -3.89 -0.81 5.47
C LYS A 135 -3.05 -0.55 4.23
N ILE A 136 -1.73 -0.71 4.37
CA ILE A 136 -0.78 -0.74 3.26
C ILE A 136 -0.33 -2.19 3.06
N ARG A 137 -0.51 -2.74 1.86
CA ARG A 137 -0.01 -4.06 1.48
C ARG A 137 1.12 -3.91 0.48
N VAL A 138 2.28 -4.44 0.83
CA VAL A 138 3.50 -4.42 0.02
C VAL A 138 3.83 -5.86 -0.37
N PRO A 139 3.91 -6.20 -1.66
CA PRO A 139 4.12 -7.57 -2.11
C PRO A 139 5.60 -7.94 -2.10
N VAL A 140 5.88 -9.25 -2.04
CA VAL A 140 7.14 -9.82 -2.52
C VAL A 140 7.17 -9.76 -4.05
N LYS A 141 8.35 -9.57 -4.64
CA LYS A 141 8.58 -9.68 -6.08
C LYS A 141 9.34 -10.97 -6.40
N THR A 142 8.97 -11.59 -7.50
CA THR A 142 9.60 -12.79 -8.03
C THR A 142 9.97 -12.56 -9.49
N SER A 143 11.12 -13.09 -9.93
CA SER A 143 11.57 -13.02 -11.31
C SER A 143 12.46 -14.22 -11.65
N PRO A 144 12.20 -14.98 -12.74
CA PRO A 144 10.96 -14.93 -13.54
C PRO A 144 9.73 -15.37 -12.72
N SER A 145 8.53 -15.33 -13.30
CA SER A 145 7.32 -15.87 -12.64
C SER A 145 7.09 -17.35 -12.92
N SER A 146 7.80 -17.91 -13.89
CA SER A 146 7.75 -19.33 -14.26
C SER A 146 9.08 -19.79 -14.84
N GLY A 147 9.36 -21.08 -14.75
CA GLY A 147 10.56 -21.71 -15.31
C GLY A 147 10.59 -23.20 -14.99
N ASP A 148 11.66 -23.87 -15.38
CA ASP A 148 11.90 -25.28 -15.08
C ASP A 148 12.71 -25.48 -13.79
N LEU A 149 13.07 -26.73 -13.49
CA LEU A 149 13.91 -27.09 -12.34
C LEU A 149 15.32 -26.46 -12.37
N GLY A 150 15.83 -26.12 -13.56
CA GLY A 150 17.13 -25.46 -13.73
C GLY A 150 17.05 -23.94 -13.58
N THR A 151 15.84 -23.38 -13.60
CA THR A 151 15.64 -21.94 -13.54
C THR A 151 15.95 -21.40 -12.15
N THR A 152 16.81 -20.38 -12.10
CA THR A 152 17.07 -19.62 -10.88
C THR A 152 16.11 -18.44 -10.80
N PHE A 153 15.34 -18.38 -9.70
CA PHE A 153 14.36 -17.33 -9.43
C PHE A 153 14.92 -16.37 -8.38
N THR A 154 14.86 -15.06 -8.64
CA THR A 154 15.11 -14.05 -7.61
C THR A 154 13.84 -13.77 -6.83
N ILE A 155 13.89 -13.94 -5.51
CA ILE A 155 12.81 -13.63 -4.57
C ILE A 155 13.20 -12.38 -3.77
N LYS A 156 12.53 -11.26 -4.05
CA LYS A 156 12.83 -9.94 -3.45
C LYS A 156 11.72 -9.48 -2.52
N TRP A 157 12.02 -9.35 -1.23
CA TRP A 157 11.07 -8.89 -0.20
C TRP A 157 11.32 -7.46 0.27
N ALA A 158 12.47 -6.85 -0.06
CA ALA A 158 12.72 -5.46 0.28
C ALA A 158 13.43 -4.68 -0.84
N SER A 159 13.42 -3.34 -0.73
CA SER A 159 14.11 -2.45 -1.68
C SER A 159 15.55 -2.13 -1.26
N ARG A 160 15.91 -2.38 0.00
CA ARG A 160 17.24 -2.19 0.57
C ARG A 160 17.46 -3.19 1.71
N GLU A 161 18.70 -3.28 2.19
CA GLU A 161 19.05 -4.04 3.38
C GLU A 161 18.27 -3.56 4.60
N ALA A 162 18.02 -4.47 5.56
CA ALA A 162 17.28 -4.15 6.76
C ALA A 162 17.97 -3.02 7.54
N PRO A 163 17.25 -1.93 7.89
CA PRO A 163 17.80 -0.89 8.75
C PRO A 163 18.21 -1.45 10.12
N THR A 164 19.10 -0.75 10.83
CA THR A 164 19.45 -1.07 12.22
C THR A 164 18.21 -1.33 13.07
N ASN A 165 18.26 -2.37 13.90
CA ASN A 165 17.15 -2.85 14.75
C ASN A 165 15.95 -3.43 14.00
N TYR A 166 16.07 -3.71 12.70
CA TYR A 166 15.05 -4.43 11.94
C TYR A 166 15.64 -5.64 11.22
N ALA A 167 14.78 -6.62 10.96
CA ALA A 167 15.08 -7.78 10.13
C ALA A 167 13.84 -8.19 9.32
N TYR A 168 14.07 -9.01 8.29
CA TYR A 168 13.00 -9.59 7.47
C TYR A 168 12.77 -11.05 7.84
N ASP A 169 11.49 -11.44 7.91
CA ASP A 169 11.10 -12.85 7.99
C ASP A 169 10.34 -13.21 6.71
N VAL A 170 10.77 -14.28 6.06
CA VAL A 170 10.25 -14.80 4.79
C VAL A 170 9.79 -16.22 4.99
N GLN A 171 8.54 -16.46 4.60
CA GLN A 171 7.95 -17.78 4.56
C GLN A 171 7.76 -18.24 3.12
N ARG A 172 7.88 -19.56 2.94
CA ARG A 172 7.63 -20.26 1.69
C ARG A 172 6.59 -21.35 1.90
N LYS A 173 5.75 -21.55 0.91
CA LYS A 173 4.88 -22.72 0.76
C LYS A 173 5.31 -23.46 -0.51
N ARG A 174 5.71 -24.73 -0.35
CA ARG A 174 6.09 -25.62 -1.46
C ARG A 174 4.86 -26.25 -2.11
N PRO A 175 4.98 -26.78 -3.34
CA PRO A 175 3.92 -27.57 -3.96
C PRO A 175 3.50 -28.74 -3.05
N GLY A 176 2.19 -28.96 -2.91
CA GLY A 176 1.61 -29.98 -2.03
C GLY A 176 1.52 -29.62 -0.54
N GLN A 177 2.16 -28.54 -0.07
CA GLN A 177 2.04 -28.13 1.34
C GLN A 177 0.70 -27.43 1.62
N ALA A 178 0.10 -27.70 2.78
CA ALA A 178 -1.11 -27.01 3.20
C ALA A 178 -0.83 -25.55 3.62
N SER A 179 0.27 -25.33 4.35
CA SER A 179 0.60 -24.07 5.03
C SER A 179 1.94 -23.47 4.59
N PHE A 180 2.16 -22.21 4.99
CA PHE A 180 3.45 -21.54 4.86
C PHE A 180 4.37 -21.95 6.00
N HIS A 181 5.64 -22.17 5.68
CA HIS A 181 6.70 -22.47 6.64
C HIS A 181 7.79 -21.40 6.57
N ASP A 182 8.49 -21.20 7.68
CA ASP A 182 9.65 -20.33 7.75
C ASP A 182 10.75 -20.81 6.78
N TRP A 183 11.34 -19.87 6.05
CA TRP A 183 12.39 -20.16 5.08
C TRP A 183 13.65 -19.31 5.29
N LYS A 184 13.49 -18.00 5.49
CA LYS A 184 14.57 -17.07 5.80
C LYS A 184 14.08 -16.17 6.94
N VAL A 185 14.57 -16.36 8.16
CA VAL A 185 14.08 -15.65 9.36
C VAL A 185 15.21 -14.79 9.92
N GLY A 186 14.90 -13.54 10.28
CA GLY A 186 15.90 -12.64 10.86
C GLY A 186 16.99 -12.20 9.87
N VAL A 187 16.72 -12.23 8.57
CA VAL A 187 17.70 -11.86 7.54
C VAL A 187 17.74 -10.35 7.33
N THR A 188 18.88 -9.84 6.92
CA THR A 188 19.06 -8.41 6.59
C THR A 188 19.04 -8.16 5.09
N GLU A 189 19.40 -9.20 4.32
CA GLU A 189 19.37 -9.26 2.88
C GLU A 189 17.99 -8.90 2.35
N LYS A 190 17.93 -8.09 1.29
CA LYS A 190 16.67 -7.66 0.67
C LYS A 190 16.02 -8.71 -0.26
N GLN A 191 16.80 -9.70 -0.67
CA GLN A 191 16.42 -10.73 -1.64
C GLN A 191 17.36 -11.95 -1.55
N THR A 192 16.96 -13.05 -2.18
CA THR A 192 17.81 -14.22 -2.42
C THR A 192 17.48 -14.83 -3.78
N ASP A 193 18.44 -15.55 -4.34
CA ASP A 193 18.16 -16.49 -5.42
C ASP A 193 17.59 -17.80 -4.87
N PHE A 194 16.74 -18.45 -5.67
CA PHE A 194 16.02 -19.67 -5.35
C PHE A 194 16.00 -20.59 -6.58
N THR A 195 16.59 -21.76 -6.43
CA THR A 195 16.50 -22.84 -7.42
C THR A 195 15.59 -23.94 -6.85
N PRO A 196 14.50 -24.30 -7.54
CA PRO A 196 13.53 -25.27 -7.02
C PRO A 196 14.07 -26.70 -7.12
N SER A 197 13.62 -27.57 -6.22
CA SER A 197 13.96 -28.99 -6.19
C SER A 197 12.81 -29.91 -6.63
N GLN A 198 11.67 -29.33 -7.01
CA GLN A 198 10.46 -30.03 -7.44
C GLN A 198 9.61 -29.10 -8.30
N THR A 199 8.78 -29.69 -9.16
CA THR A 199 7.80 -28.96 -9.98
C THR A 199 6.57 -28.57 -9.17
N GLY A 200 5.80 -27.63 -9.72
CA GLY A 200 4.57 -27.08 -9.18
C GLY A 200 4.70 -25.65 -8.65
N THR A 201 3.59 -25.14 -8.10
CA THR A 201 3.52 -23.77 -7.60
C THR A 201 4.20 -23.59 -6.23
N PHE A 202 5.21 -22.73 -6.17
CA PHE A 202 5.75 -22.20 -4.92
C PHE A 202 5.12 -20.85 -4.61
N ALA A 203 4.91 -20.54 -3.33
CA ALA A 203 4.45 -19.24 -2.87
C ALA A 203 5.36 -18.66 -1.79
N PHE A 204 5.57 -17.35 -1.83
CA PHE A 204 6.43 -16.61 -0.91
C PHE A 204 5.67 -15.44 -0.29
N ARG A 205 5.89 -15.20 1.00
CA ARG A 205 5.40 -14.01 1.71
C ARG A 205 6.44 -13.56 2.71
N ALA A 206 6.48 -12.27 2.99
CA ALA A 206 7.45 -11.70 3.93
C ALA A 206 6.81 -10.66 4.85
N ARG A 207 7.49 -10.35 5.95
CA ARG A 207 7.14 -9.29 6.90
C ARG A 207 8.39 -8.58 7.41
N LEU A 208 8.22 -7.36 7.88
CA LEU A 208 9.21 -6.63 8.66
C LEU A 208 9.06 -6.97 10.15
N ARG A 209 10.17 -7.17 10.85
CA ARG A 209 10.21 -7.37 12.30
C ARG A 209 11.25 -6.46 12.93
N LYS A 210 10.91 -5.85 14.06
CA LYS A 210 11.81 -5.08 14.91
C LYS A 210 12.53 -6.04 15.87
N ILE A 211 13.85 -5.91 15.98
CA ILE A 211 14.69 -6.88 16.71
C ILE A 211 14.53 -6.70 18.22
N SER A 212 14.51 -5.45 18.69
CA SER A 212 14.51 -5.13 20.12
C SER A 212 13.32 -5.69 20.92
N ASP A 213 12.15 -5.80 20.30
CA ASP A 213 10.89 -6.16 20.97
C ASP A 213 10.08 -7.23 20.22
N GLY A 214 10.52 -7.66 19.03
CA GLY A 214 9.84 -8.69 18.24
C GLY A 214 8.53 -8.24 17.58
N GLU A 215 8.21 -6.94 17.65
CA GLU A 215 7.07 -6.34 16.97
C GLU A 215 7.22 -6.49 15.45
N LYS A 216 6.10 -6.63 14.75
CA LYS A 216 6.12 -7.08 13.36
C LYS A 216 4.92 -6.60 12.57
N SER A 217 5.16 -6.34 11.28
CA SER A 217 4.07 -6.19 10.33
C SER A 217 3.36 -7.54 10.14
N GLY A 218 2.13 -7.50 9.61
CA GLY A 218 1.54 -8.70 9.03
C GLY A 218 2.37 -9.20 7.85
N TYR A 219 2.23 -10.48 7.50
CA TYR A 219 2.80 -11.00 6.25
C TYR A 219 2.17 -10.33 5.03
N SER A 220 2.95 -10.18 3.96
CA SER A 220 2.49 -9.74 2.65
C SER A 220 1.43 -10.69 2.08
N LYS A 221 0.66 -10.23 1.09
CA LYS A 221 -0.05 -11.16 0.20
C LYS A 221 1.00 -12.07 -0.46
N PRO A 222 0.77 -13.39 -0.56
CA PRO A 222 1.71 -14.27 -1.21
C PRO A 222 1.92 -13.93 -2.69
N LYS A 223 3.16 -14.08 -3.16
CA LYS A 223 3.52 -14.06 -4.57
C LYS A 223 4.00 -15.46 -4.97
N THR A 224 3.55 -15.93 -6.13
CA THR A 224 3.84 -17.27 -6.62
C THR A 224 4.87 -17.26 -7.75
N ILE A 225 5.52 -18.41 -7.92
CA ILE A 225 6.21 -18.82 -9.14
C ILE A 225 5.68 -20.20 -9.54
N GLU A 226 5.67 -20.49 -10.84
CA GLU A 226 5.33 -21.80 -11.37
C GLU A 226 6.60 -22.53 -11.82
N VAL A 227 6.76 -23.79 -11.43
CA VAL A 227 7.91 -24.60 -11.83
C VAL A 227 7.41 -25.78 -12.65
N THR A 228 7.78 -25.84 -13.93
CA THR A 228 7.31 -26.86 -14.88
C THR A 228 8.35 -27.92 -15.16
#